data_AF-A0A849WT04-F1
#
_entry.id   AF-A0A849WT04-F1
#
_cell.length_a   1.000
_cell.length_b   1.000
_cell.length_c   1.000
_cell.angle_alpha   90.00
_cell.angle_beta   90.00
_cell.angle_gamma   90.00
#
_symmetry.space_group_name_H-M   'P 1'
#
loop_
_entity.id
_entity.type
_entity.pdbx_description
1 polymer ?
#
loop_
_entity_poly.entity_id
_entity_poly.type
_entity_poly.pdbx_seq_one_letter_code
_entity_poly.pdbx_strand_id
1 'polypeptide(L)' 'MMILRVRKSDSAHLYRLLESYEGVAGYSTLPGEKNFPWRDVQIHYAPDQLPELRAMIRNIRAEVPLEILEGVDLLDA' A
#
# COMPACT_ATOMS: atom_id res chain seq x y z
N MET A 1 7.40 8.46 -1.79
CA MET A 1 6.16 7.82 -2.31
C MET A 1 6.42 6.34 -2.52
N MET A 2 5.38 5.51 -2.53
CA MET A 2 5.45 4.06 -2.75
C MET A 2 4.23 3.61 -3.55
N ILE A 3 4.35 2.57 -4.38
CA ILE A 3 3.24 1.99 -5.14
C ILE A 3 3.06 0.54 -4.72
N LEU A 4 1.87 0.23 -4.22
CA LEU A 4 1.43 -1.12 -3.87
C LEU A 4 0.52 -1.66 -4.97
N ARG A 5 0.67 -2.93 -5.32
CA ARG A 5 -0.25 -3.66 -6.18
C ARG A 5 -0.95 -4.75 -5.41
N VAL A 6 -2.28 -4.81 -5.56
CA VAL A 6 -3.15 -5.81 -4.94
C VAL A 6 -4.11 -6.37 -5.98
N ARG A 7 -4.66 -7.57 -5.75
CA ARG A 7 -5.80 -8.03 -6.57
C ARG A 7 -6.99 -7.12 -6.35
N LYS A 8 -7.73 -6.88 -7.44
CA LYS A 8 -8.96 -6.09 -7.40
C LYS A 8 -10.01 -6.69 -6.45
N SER A 9 -10.02 -8.02 -6.26
CA SER A 9 -10.88 -8.67 -5.27
C SER A 9 -10.58 -8.25 -3.84
N ASP A 10 -9.31 -7.92 -3.56
CA ASP A 10 -8.82 -7.69 -2.19
C ASP A 10 -8.63 -6.19 -1.92
N SER A 11 -8.82 -5.34 -2.93
CA SER A 11 -8.58 -3.90 -2.82
C SER A 11 -9.46 -3.23 -1.77
N ALA A 12 -10.71 -3.67 -1.60
CA ALA A 12 -11.58 -3.15 -0.55
C ALA A 12 -11.03 -3.43 0.86
N HIS A 13 -10.41 -4.60 1.05
CA HIS A 13 -9.76 -4.94 2.31
C HIS A 13 -8.50 -4.10 2.53
N LEU A 14 -7.68 -3.95 1.48
CA LEU A 14 -6.51 -3.04 1.53
C LEU A 14 -6.91 -1.61 1.90
N TYR A 15 -7.97 -1.04 1.31
CA TYR A 15 -8.42 0.31 1.63
C TYR A 15 -8.82 0.44 3.09
N ARG A 16 -9.61 -0.51 3.60
CA ARG A 16 -9.97 -0.53 5.02
C ARG A 16 -8.74 -0.57 5.93
N LEU A 17 -7.73 -1.38 5.58
CA LEU A 17 -6.49 -1.45 6.36
C LEU A 17 -5.77 -0.10 6.31
N LEU A 18 -5.58 0.50 5.13
CA LEU A 18 -4.94 1.81 4.98
C LEU A 18 -5.67 2.91 5.77
N GLU A 19 -7.01 2.93 5.73
CA GLU A 19 -7.83 3.86 6.52
C GLU A 19 -7.65 3.67 8.03
N SER A 20 -7.35 2.45 8.51
CA SER A 20 -7.09 2.21 9.94
C SER A 20 -5.75 2.77 10.43
N TYR A 21 -4.84 3.11 9.51
CA TYR A 21 -3.55 3.76 9.80
C TYR A 21 -3.58 5.26 9.48
N GLU A 22 -4.74 5.89 9.67
CA GLU A 22 -4.88 7.35 9.51
C GLU A 22 -3.77 8.11 10.26
N GLY A 23 -3.16 9.09 9.58
CA GLY A 23 -2.05 9.88 10.12
C GLY A 23 -0.65 9.34 9.84
N VAL A 24 -0.48 8.06 9.46
CA VAL A 24 0.82 7.50 9.04
C VAL A 24 1.11 7.80 7.58
N ALA A 25 0.13 7.55 6.71
CA ALA A 25 0.25 7.77 5.28
C ALA A 25 -1.12 8.07 4.65
N GLY A 26 -1.13 8.90 3.61
CA GLY A 26 -2.26 9.04 2.70
C GLY A 26 -2.14 8.04 1.55
N TYR A 27 -3.24 7.78 0.86
CA TYR A 27 -3.21 6.94 -0.34
C TYR A 27 -4.06 7.50 -1.48
N SER A 28 -3.77 7.05 -2.69
CA SER A 28 -4.54 7.34 -3.89
C SER A 28 -4.55 6.10 -4.78
N THR A 29 -5.72 5.74 -5.30
CA THR A 29 -5.80 4.64 -6.28
C THR A 29 -5.42 5.17 -7.64
N LEU A 30 -4.42 4.56 -8.28
CA LEU A 30 -4.00 4.94 -9.63
C LEU A 30 -5.06 4.48 -10.65
N PRO A 31 -5.25 5.23 -11.75
CA PRO A 31 -6.10 4.78 -12.85
C PRO A 31 -5.64 3.41 -13.37
N GLY A 32 -6.59 2.52 -13.62
CA GLY A 32 -6.31 1.19 -14.15
C GLY A 32 -7.19 0.89 -15.36
N GLU A 33 -6.74 -0.03 -16.21
CA GLU A 33 -7.50 -0.46 -17.38
C GLU A 33 -8.80 -1.19 -16.99
N LYS A 34 -9.81 -1.06 -17.85
CA LYS A 34 -11.06 -1.80 -17.71
C LYS A 34 -10.75 -3.30 -17.85
N ASN A 35 -11.17 -4.09 -16.86
CA ASN A 35 -10.92 -5.54 -16.72
C ASN A 35 -9.53 -5.95 -16.23
N PHE A 36 -8.66 -5.00 -15.86
CA PHE A 36 -7.41 -5.38 -15.21
C PHE A 36 -7.69 -5.99 -13.82
N PRO A 37 -7.13 -7.18 -13.49
CA PRO A 37 -7.43 -7.89 -12.26
C PRO A 37 -6.69 -7.30 -11.04
N TRP A 38 -5.90 -6.25 -11.25
CA TRP A 38 -5.08 -5.61 -10.22
C TRP A 38 -5.55 -4.19 -9.93
N ARG A 39 -5.15 -3.68 -8.77
CA ARG A 39 -5.28 -2.29 -8.35
C ARG A 39 -3.93 -1.83 -7.85
N ASP A 40 -3.51 -0.69 -8.37
CA ASP A 40 -2.28 -0.03 -7.97
C ASP A 40 -2.65 1.16 -7.09
N VAL A 41 -2.05 1.21 -5.91
CA VAL A 41 -2.34 2.19 -4.87
C VAL A 41 -1.04 2.92 -4.56
N GLN A 42 -1.04 4.22 -4.79
CA GLN A 42 0.06 5.10 -4.43
C GLN A 42 -0.09 5.51 -2.97
N ILE A 43 0.98 5.33 -2.19
CA ILE A 43 1.09 5.72 -0.80
C ILE A 43 1.96 6.98 -0.71
N HIS A 44 1.38 7.99 -0.06
CA HIS A 44 1.99 9.29 0.22
C HIS A 44 2.35 9.36 1.69
N TYR A 45 3.60 9.63 2.00
CA TYR A 45 4.11 9.67 3.37
C TYR A 45 5.18 10.75 3.49
N ALA A 46 5.32 11.31 4.68
CA ALA A 46 6.41 12.23 5.00
C ALA A 46 7.69 11.45 5.31
N PRO A 47 8.90 11.92 4.92
CA PRO A 47 10.13 11.14 5.09
C PRO A 47 10.46 10.74 6.54
N ASP A 48 10.01 11.53 7.51
CA ASP A 48 10.14 11.27 8.94
C ASP A 48 9.24 10.14 9.45
N GLN A 49 8.15 9.83 8.74
CA GLN A 49 7.23 8.72 9.03
C GLN A 49 7.65 7.39 8.40
N LEU A 50 8.87 7.31 7.83
CA LEU A 50 9.35 6.08 7.19
C LEU A 50 9.34 4.86 8.13
N PRO A 51 9.77 4.95 9.42
CA PRO A 51 9.71 3.81 10.33
C PRO A 51 8.28 3.28 10.55
N GLU A 52 7.32 4.17 10.76
CA GLU A 52 5.90 3.86 10.95
C GLU A 52 5.30 3.27 9.69
N LEU A 53 5.62 3.84 8.52
CA LEU A 53 5.23 3.29 7.22
C LEU A 53 5.75 1.86 7.05
N ARG A 54 7.01 1.58 7.41
CA ARG A 54 7.58 0.22 7.30
C ARG A 54 6.83 -0.77 8.18
N ALA A 55 6.49 -0.39 9.41
CA ALA A 55 5.71 -1.22 10.31
C ALA A 55 4.30 -1.47 9.77
N MET A 56 3.64 -0.42 9.28
CA MET A 56 2.32 -0.49 8.64
C MET A 56 2.33 -1.47 7.47
N ILE A 57 3.23 -1.29 6.49
CA ILE A 57 3.29 -2.16 5.30
C ILE A 57 3.58 -3.62 5.68
N ARG A 58 4.45 -3.86 6.68
CA ARG A 58 4.72 -5.20 7.19
C ARG A 58 3.46 -5.86 7.74
N ASN A 59 2.68 -5.15 8.55
CA ASN A 59 1.45 -5.67 9.13
C ASN A 59 0.40 -5.93 8.04
N ILE A 60 0.21 -4.98 7.11
CA ILE A 60 -0.74 -5.14 5.99
C ILE A 60 -0.38 -6.37 5.14
N ARG A 61 0.91 -6.61 4.87
CA ARG A 61 1.36 -7.79 4.10
C ARG A 61 1.03 -9.13 4.77
N ALA A 62 0.85 -9.15 6.09
CA ALA A 62 0.42 -10.35 6.80
C ALA A 62 -1.08 -10.64 6.63
N GLU A 63 -1.88 -9.63 6.28
CA GLU A 63 -3.34 -9.72 6.16
C GLU A 63 -3.81 -9.77 4.70
N VAL A 64 -3.16 -9.02 3.80
CA VAL A 64 -3.51 -8.94 2.38
C VAL A 64 -2.30 -9.23 1.49
N PRO A 65 -2.41 -10.15 0.51
CA PRO A 65 -1.36 -10.35 -0.48
C PRO A 65 -1.18 -9.09 -1.33
N LEU A 66 0.00 -8.49 -1.27
CA LEU A 66 0.36 -7.33 -2.08
C LEU A 66 1.80 -7.40 -2.57
N GLU A 67 2.06 -6.67 -3.65
CA GLU A 67 3.37 -6.46 -4.27
C GLU A 67 3.76 -4.99 -4.12
N ILE A 68 5.06 -4.71 -3.98
CA ILE A 68 5.59 -3.34 -3.98
C ILE A 68 6.22 -3.13 -5.35
N LEU A 69 5.62 -2.25 -6.17
CA LEU A 69 6.09 -1.99 -7.54
C LEU A 69 7.17 -0.93 -7.59
N GLU A 70 7.08 0.05 -6.68
CA GLU A 70 8.00 1.18 -6.59
C GLU A 70 8.03 1.68 -5.15
N GLY A 71 9.18 2.06 -4.65
CA GLY A 71 9.33 2.58 -3.30
C GLY A 71 10.64 2.15 -2.65
N VAL A 72 10.88 2.65 -1.44
CA VAL A 72 12.09 2.31 -0.69
C VAL A 72 12.12 0.81 -0.44
N ASP A 73 13.22 0.15 -0.80
CA ASP A 73 13.43 -1.27 -0.55
C ASP A 73 13.07 -1.60 0.91
N LEU A 74 11.98 -2.35 1.07
CA LEU A 74 11.54 -2.89 2.34
C LEU A 74 12.16 -4.26 2.62
N LEU A 75 13.19 -4.65 1.83
CA LEU A 75 13.76 -6.00 1.81
C LEU A 75 14.83 -6.26 2.89
N ASP A 76 15.16 -5.29 3.74
CA ASP A 76 16.09 -5.51 4.87
C ASP A 76 15.37 -5.42 6.22
N ALA A 77 14.88 -6.56 6.69
CA ALA A 77 14.79 -6.94 8.11
C ALA A 77 14.61 -8.46 8.25
#